data_AF-A0A3D5FUK7-F1
#
_entry.id   AF-A0A3D5FUK7-F1
#
_cell.length_a   1.000
_cell.length_b   1.000
_cell.length_c   1.000
_cell.angle_alpha   90.00
_cell.angle_beta   90.00
_cell.angle_gamma   90.00
#
_symmetry.space_group_name_H-M   'P 1'
#
loop_
_entity.id
_entity.type
_entity.pdbx_description
1 polymer ?
#
loop_
_entity_poly.entity_id
_entity_poly.type
_entity_poly.pdbx_seq_one_letter_code
_entity_poly.pdbx_strand_id
1 'polypeptide(L)'
;MDAAVIVQPAHYLYDNRYVTDCLRRFPDRFAAVGLVDQQAPDAIDRLDELLDAGFGGLRIHLASRVDDPAQWATPDQDALWRRMADAKASFCVFGPSKHLPAVEPIIARHPDVRIVLDHLGGPPAPADDVEGHGLQLALGLAQYPQVSVKLTPQGHKSSEPYPHSDLFDLYRKYYDAYGPERLMWGTNYPGILKSTGYGPSLELFRDHLSFFSEAERERLLGGTAMEIWPSLAR
;
A
#
# COMPACT_ATOMS: atom_id res chain seq x y z
N MET A 1 13.23 12.09 6.92
CA MET A 1 12.28 10.99 7.22
C MET A 1 11.89 11.15 8.66
N ASP A 2 10.83 11.94 8.84
CA ASP A 2 10.40 12.42 10.15
C ASP A 2 9.49 11.37 10.80
N ALA A 3 8.65 10.69 10.00
CA ALA A 3 7.84 9.55 10.41
C ALA A 3 7.78 8.45 9.32
N ALA A 4 7.24 7.27 9.64
CA ALA A 4 7.07 6.17 8.70
C ALA A 4 5.85 5.29 9.05
N VAL A 5 5.36 4.53 8.06
CA VAL A 5 4.34 3.49 8.27
C VAL A 5 5.02 2.13 8.36
N ILE A 6 4.91 1.48 9.51
CA ILE A 6 5.38 0.11 9.70
C ILE A 6 4.28 -0.85 9.24
N VAL A 7 4.60 -1.70 8.28
CA VAL A 7 3.66 -2.72 7.80
C VAL A 7 4.06 -4.06 8.40
N GLN A 8 3.11 -4.74 9.06
CA GLN A 8 3.29 -6.05 9.66
C GLN A 8 3.86 -7.04 8.64
N PRO A 9 5.01 -7.68 8.94
CA PRO A 9 5.54 -8.71 8.05
C PRO A 9 4.74 -10.01 8.20
N ALA A 10 4.34 -10.59 7.06
CA ALA A 10 3.59 -11.85 6.99
C ALA A 10 4.28 -13.08 7.63
N HIS A 11 5.55 -12.98 8.02
CA HIS A 11 6.25 -14.07 8.71
C HIS A 11 5.70 -14.34 10.12
N TYR A 12 5.20 -13.30 10.80
CA TYR A 12 4.56 -13.42 12.12
C TYR A 12 3.04 -13.60 12.03
N LEU A 13 2.49 -13.68 10.80
CA LEU A 13 1.05 -13.77 10.56
C LEU A 13 0.31 -12.69 11.38
N TYR A 14 -0.64 -13.12 12.21
CA TYR A 14 -1.53 -12.28 13.02
C TYR A 14 -0.93 -11.86 14.37
N ASP A 15 0.31 -12.24 14.68
CA ASP A 15 1.03 -11.74 15.86
C ASP A 15 1.62 -10.35 15.60
N ASN A 16 0.84 -9.32 15.89
CA ASN A 16 1.20 -7.92 15.68
C ASN A 16 2.04 -7.31 16.82
N ARG A 17 2.37 -8.07 17.88
CA ARG A 17 2.94 -7.53 19.14
C ARG A 17 4.26 -6.77 18.93
N TYR A 18 5.09 -7.18 17.97
CA TYR A 18 6.33 -6.46 17.66
C TYR A 18 6.05 -5.07 17.12
N VAL A 19 5.08 -4.93 16.21
CA VAL A 19 4.69 -3.63 15.64
C VAL A 19 3.98 -2.78 16.70
N THR A 20 3.16 -3.39 17.55
CA THR A 20 2.57 -2.72 18.72
C THR A 20 3.64 -2.14 19.66
N ASP A 21 4.71 -2.89 19.95
CA ASP A 21 5.81 -2.38 20.79
C ASP A 21 6.55 -1.21 20.11
N CYS A 22 6.73 -1.26 18.79
CA CYS A 22 7.30 -0.15 18.02
C CYS A 22 6.45 1.13 18.13
N LEU A 23 5.12 1.01 17.98
CA LEU A 23 4.20 2.14 18.16
C LEU A 23 4.30 2.74 19.56
N ARG A 24 4.30 1.89 20.59
CA ARG A 24 4.38 2.31 22.00
C ARG A 24 5.71 3.01 22.31
N ARG A 25 6.82 2.52 21.75
CA ARG A 25 8.16 3.06 22.01
C ARG A 25 8.45 4.35 21.24
N PHE A 26 7.81 4.54 20.08
CA PHE A 26 8.05 5.69 19.20
C PHE A 26 6.71 6.27 18.68
N PRO A 27 5.85 6.79 19.57
CA PRO A 27 4.48 7.19 19.23
C PRO A 27 4.40 8.33 18.21
N ASP A 28 5.42 9.18 18.14
CA ASP A 28 5.48 10.33 17.22
C ASP A 28 6.25 10.03 15.92
N ARG A 29 6.65 8.77 15.72
CA ARG A 29 7.47 8.35 14.55
C ARG A 29 6.76 7.38 13.65
N PHE A 30 5.79 6.62 14.17
CA PHE A 30 5.21 5.50 13.44
C PHE A 30 3.68 5.50 13.42
N ALA A 31 3.14 5.21 12.24
CA ALA A 31 1.83 4.59 12.08
C ALA A 31 2.04 3.10 11.76
N ALA A 32 0.99 2.29 11.92
CA ALA A 32 1.07 0.86 11.63
C ALA A 32 -0.07 0.33 10.77
N VAL A 33 0.27 -0.69 9.98
CA VAL A 33 -0.67 -1.54 9.25
C VAL A 33 -0.47 -2.97 9.74
N GLY A 34 -1.56 -3.59 10.20
CA GLY A 34 -1.54 -4.90 10.85
C GLY A 34 -2.04 -6.03 9.95
N LEU A 35 -2.13 -7.21 10.52
CA LEU A 35 -2.80 -8.38 9.94
C LEU A 35 -3.81 -8.95 10.93
N VAL A 36 -4.97 -9.38 10.43
CA VAL A 36 -6.00 -10.08 11.19
C VAL A 36 -6.39 -11.32 10.40
N ASP A 37 -6.69 -12.40 11.11
CA ASP A 37 -7.35 -13.56 10.50
C ASP A 37 -8.82 -13.20 10.26
N GLN A 38 -9.15 -12.82 9.04
CA GLN A 38 -10.51 -12.36 8.71
C GLN A 38 -11.57 -13.47 8.83
N GLN A 39 -11.15 -14.74 8.81
CA GLN A 39 -12.06 -15.88 8.97
C GLN A 39 -12.26 -16.30 10.43
N ALA A 40 -11.45 -15.76 11.35
CA ALA A 40 -11.58 -16.08 12.75
C ALA A 40 -12.92 -15.52 13.29
N PRO A 41 -13.63 -16.26 14.14
CA PRO A 41 -14.90 -15.79 14.70
C PRO A 41 -14.75 -14.53 15.57
N ASP A 42 -13.53 -14.23 16.05
CA ASP A 42 -13.18 -13.03 16.80
C ASP A 42 -12.45 -11.97 15.93
N ALA A 43 -12.54 -12.02 14.59
CA ALA A 43 -11.83 -11.10 13.70
C ALA A 43 -12.13 -9.62 13.97
N ILE A 44 -13.38 -9.27 14.28
CA ILE A 44 -13.77 -7.90 14.66
C ILE A 44 -13.12 -7.47 15.97
N ASP A 45 -13.14 -8.34 16.99
CA ASP A 45 -12.53 -8.05 18.27
C ASP A 45 -11.01 -7.84 18.11
N ARG A 46 -10.35 -8.65 17.26
CA ARG A 46 -8.93 -8.49 16.93
C ARG A 46 -8.65 -7.20 16.17
N LEU A 47 -9.53 -6.80 15.27
CA LEU A 47 -9.44 -5.49 14.61
C LEU A 47 -9.54 -4.37 15.66
N ASP A 48 -10.50 -4.43 16.57
CA ASP A 48 -10.68 -3.42 17.62
C ASP A 48 -9.45 -3.30 18.53
N GLU A 49 -8.86 -4.42 18.95
CA GLU A 49 -7.61 -4.43 19.72
C GLU A 49 -6.46 -3.73 18.98
N LEU A 50 -6.35 -3.91 17.66
CA LEU A 50 -5.32 -3.24 16.86
C LEU A 50 -5.59 -1.75 16.71
N LEU A 51 -6.84 -1.36 16.49
CA LEU A 51 -7.23 0.05 16.39
C LEU A 51 -6.95 0.79 17.71
N ASP A 52 -7.29 0.18 18.85
CA ASP A 52 -6.99 0.70 20.19
C ASP A 52 -5.47 0.79 20.45
N ALA A 53 -4.69 -0.13 19.88
CA ALA A 53 -3.23 -0.09 19.92
C ALA A 53 -2.61 0.96 18.96
N GLY A 54 -3.41 1.68 18.18
CA GLY A 54 -2.98 2.76 17.30
C GLY A 54 -2.68 2.34 15.86
N PHE A 55 -3.09 1.15 15.43
CA PHE A 55 -3.00 0.75 14.02
C PHE A 55 -3.99 1.57 13.18
N GLY A 56 -3.52 2.03 12.03
CA GLY A 56 -4.30 2.82 11.08
C GLY A 56 -4.74 2.02 9.84
N GLY A 57 -4.50 0.72 9.82
CA GLY A 57 -4.89 -0.12 8.71
C GLY A 57 -4.60 -1.60 8.89
N LEU A 58 -5.11 -2.39 7.95
CA LEU A 58 -4.81 -3.82 7.78
C LEU A 58 -4.25 -4.08 6.39
N ARG A 59 -3.52 -5.18 6.21
CA ARG A 59 -3.01 -5.58 4.90
C ARG A 59 -3.73 -6.83 4.39
N ILE A 60 -4.10 -6.81 3.10
CA ILE A 60 -4.65 -7.94 2.35
C ILE A 60 -3.54 -8.49 1.45
N HIS A 61 -3.25 -9.78 1.52
CA HIS A 61 -2.27 -10.46 0.68
C HIS A 61 -2.95 -11.19 -0.48
N LEU A 62 -2.71 -10.77 -1.72
CA LEU A 62 -3.38 -11.35 -2.89
C LEU A 62 -2.82 -12.70 -3.36
N ALA A 63 -1.61 -13.05 -2.95
CA ALA A 63 -0.96 -14.30 -3.32
C ALA A 63 -0.01 -14.75 -2.22
N SER A 64 -0.56 -15.34 -1.16
CA SER A 64 0.25 -15.87 -0.06
C SER A 64 -0.48 -16.97 0.70
N ARG A 65 0.21 -17.57 1.67
CA ARG A 65 -0.40 -18.48 2.65
C ARG A 65 -1.29 -17.79 3.69
N VAL A 66 -1.29 -16.45 3.72
CA VAL A 66 -2.02 -15.65 4.73
C VAL A 66 -3.48 -15.51 4.35
N ASP A 67 -3.77 -15.35 3.06
CA ASP A 67 -5.08 -14.95 2.57
C ASP A 67 -5.44 -15.74 1.30
N ASP A 68 -6.72 -16.07 1.16
CA ASP A 68 -7.37 -16.28 -0.13
C ASP A 68 -8.09 -14.98 -0.52
N PRO A 69 -7.63 -14.26 -1.57
CA PRO A 69 -8.20 -12.96 -1.93
C PRO A 69 -9.69 -13.03 -2.30
N ALA A 70 -10.19 -14.18 -2.76
CA ALA A 70 -11.61 -14.32 -3.09
C ALA A 70 -12.49 -14.32 -1.83
N GLN A 71 -11.96 -14.77 -0.69
CA GLN A 71 -12.70 -14.76 0.58
C GLN A 71 -12.92 -13.34 1.09
N TRP A 72 -12.00 -12.41 0.82
CA TRP A 72 -12.19 -11.00 1.18
C TRP A 72 -13.44 -10.39 0.53
N ALA A 73 -13.91 -10.91 -0.60
CA ALA A 73 -15.06 -10.37 -1.30
C ALA A 73 -16.41 -10.98 -0.89
N THR A 74 -16.44 -11.95 0.03
CA THR A 74 -17.69 -12.61 0.45
C THR A 74 -18.53 -11.71 1.36
N PRO A 75 -19.86 -11.90 1.44
CA PRO A 75 -20.75 -11.01 2.22
C PRO A 75 -20.46 -10.98 3.73
N ASP A 76 -19.95 -12.06 4.30
CA ASP A 76 -19.57 -12.16 5.72
C ASP A 76 -18.42 -11.20 6.11
N GLN A 77 -17.67 -10.70 5.12
CA GLN A 77 -16.59 -9.74 5.33
C GLN A 77 -17.08 -8.29 5.45
N ASP A 78 -18.33 -8.00 5.08
CA ASP A 78 -18.84 -6.62 5.09
C ASP A 78 -18.79 -5.96 6.48
N ALA A 79 -18.92 -6.75 7.56
CA ALA A 79 -18.85 -6.21 8.92
C ALA A 79 -17.46 -5.63 9.23
N LEU A 80 -16.40 -6.31 8.81
CA LEU A 80 -15.02 -5.89 9.01
C LEU A 80 -14.72 -4.65 8.18
N TRP A 81 -15.20 -4.58 6.94
CA TRP A 81 -15.04 -3.42 6.07
C TRP A 81 -15.78 -2.17 6.58
N ARG A 82 -17.01 -2.32 7.07
CA ARG A 82 -17.73 -1.22 7.71
C ARG A 82 -16.99 -0.71 8.94
N ARG A 83 -16.47 -1.63 9.77
CA ARG A 83 -15.70 -1.26 10.96
C ARG A 83 -14.42 -0.48 10.61
N MET A 84 -13.74 -0.85 9.52
CA MET A 84 -12.59 -0.12 8.97
C MET A 84 -12.98 1.28 8.48
N ALA A 85 -14.13 1.42 7.79
CA ALA A 85 -14.66 2.73 7.38
C ALA A 85 -14.95 3.63 8.58
N ASP A 86 -15.63 3.11 9.61
CA ASP A 86 -15.98 3.85 10.82
C ASP A 86 -14.73 4.36 11.57
N ALA A 87 -13.67 3.54 11.62
CA ALA A 87 -12.37 3.93 12.17
C ALA A 87 -11.57 4.87 11.26
N LYS A 88 -12.00 5.09 10.02
CA LYS A 88 -11.21 5.74 8.96
C LYS A 88 -9.85 5.03 8.75
N ALA A 89 -9.80 3.73 8.98
CA ALA A 89 -8.63 2.90 8.75
C ALA A 89 -8.55 2.46 7.29
N SER A 90 -7.35 2.08 6.83
CA SER A 90 -7.10 1.70 5.44
C SER A 90 -6.87 0.20 5.26
N PHE A 91 -7.23 -0.36 4.10
CA PHE A 91 -6.61 -1.61 3.64
C PHE A 91 -5.42 -1.33 2.72
N CYS A 92 -4.29 -1.95 3.01
CA CYS A 92 -3.16 -2.06 2.09
C CYS A 92 -3.28 -3.36 1.30
N VAL A 93 -3.44 -3.28 -0.02
CA VAL A 93 -3.59 -4.45 -0.89
C VAL A 93 -2.25 -4.80 -1.49
N PHE A 94 -1.73 -5.99 -1.20
CA PHE A 94 -0.39 -6.42 -1.56
C PHE A 94 -0.38 -7.74 -2.33
N GLY A 95 0.19 -7.72 -3.53
CA GLY A 95 0.49 -8.92 -4.29
C GLY A 95 0.42 -8.68 -5.79
N PRO A 96 0.51 -9.74 -6.60
CA PRO A 96 0.48 -9.64 -8.06
C PRO A 96 -0.87 -9.10 -8.56
N SER A 97 -0.83 -8.16 -9.50
CA SER A 97 -2.02 -7.47 -10.00
C SER A 97 -3.07 -8.39 -10.63
N LYS A 98 -2.67 -9.54 -11.16
CA LYS A 98 -3.57 -10.58 -11.72
C LYS A 98 -4.64 -11.07 -10.73
N HIS A 99 -4.45 -10.84 -9.42
CA HIS A 99 -5.39 -11.21 -8.37
C HIS A 99 -6.26 -10.04 -7.89
N LEU A 100 -6.02 -8.81 -8.35
CA LEU A 100 -6.87 -7.65 -8.03
C LEU A 100 -8.36 -7.87 -8.36
N PRO A 101 -8.74 -8.56 -9.47
CA PRO A 101 -10.14 -8.85 -9.75
C PRO A 101 -10.86 -9.63 -8.65
N ALA A 102 -10.14 -10.36 -7.79
CA ALA A 102 -10.75 -11.09 -6.68
C ALA A 102 -11.19 -10.18 -5.52
N VAL A 103 -10.54 -9.03 -5.34
CA VAL A 103 -10.85 -8.07 -4.25
C VAL A 103 -11.58 -6.82 -4.74
N GLU A 104 -11.54 -6.52 -6.03
CA GLU A 104 -12.26 -5.38 -6.62
C GLU A 104 -13.76 -5.33 -6.24
N PRO A 105 -14.52 -6.44 -6.24
CA PRO A 105 -15.94 -6.39 -5.92
C PRO A 105 -16.27 -5.85 -4.53
N ILE A 106 -15.39 -6.05 -3.54
CA ILE A 106 -15.60 -5.49 -2.19
C ILE A 106 -15.09 -4.06 -2.07
N ILE A 107 -14.02 -3.70 -2.79
CA ILE A 107 -13.59 -2.30 -2.94
C ILE A 107 -14.73 -1.45 -3.52
N ALA A 108 -15.39 -1.94 -4.57
CA ALA A 108 -16.52 -1.25 -5.20
C ALA A 108 -17.75 -1.13 -4.27
N ARG A 109 -17.97 -2.13 -3.40
CA ARG A 109 -19.11 -2.19 -2.47
C ARG A 109 -18.95 -1.27 -1.26
N HIS A 110 -17.71 -0.95 -0.87
CA HIS A 110 -17.38 -0.11 0.28
C HIS A 110 -16.59 1.14 -0.14
N PRO A 111 -17.25 2.11 -0.81
CA PRO A 111 -16.58 3.31 -1.31
C PRO A 111 -16.02 4.22 -0.21
N ASP A 112 -16.45 4.04 1.05
CA ASP A 112 -16.01 4.85 2.19
C ASP A 112 -14.73 4.29 2.86
N VAL A 113 -14.26 3.11 2.45
CA VAL A 113 -13.04 2.50 3.00
C VAL A 113 -11.83 2.93 2.17
N ARG A 114 -10.81 3.48 2.84
CA ARG A 114 -9.55 3.86 2.18
C ARG A 114 -8.78 2.62 1.73
N ILE A 115 -8.34 2.61 0.48
CA ILE A 115 -7.54 1.52 -0.08
C ILE A 115 -6.20 2.07 -0.53
N VAL A 116 -5.12 1.35 -0.23
CA VAL A 116 -3.78 1.63 -0.70
C VAL A 116 -3.25 0.43 -1.46
N LEU A 117 -3.00 0.58 -2.76
CA LEU A 117 -2.32 -0.46 -3.53
C LEU A 117 -0.82 -0.41 -3.21
N ASP A 118 -0.31 -1.48 -2.59
CA ASP A 118 1.11 -1.60 -2.30
C ASP A 118 1.92 -1.90 -3.56
N HIS A 119 3.12 -1.32 -3.66
CA HIS A 119 4.08 -1.59 -4.73
C HIS A 119 3.48 -1.46 -6.13
N LEU A 120 2.78 -0.34 -6.36
CA LEU A 120 2.08 -0.03 -7.60
C LEU A 120 0.90 -0.99 -7.90
N GLY A 121 0.42 -1.75 -6.93
CA GLY A 121 -0.57 -2.83 -7.16
C GLY A 121 0.04 -4.08 -7.78
N GLY A 122 1.37 -4.21 -7.73
CA GLY A 122 2.10 -5.41 -8.15
C GLY A 122 1.97 -5.83 -9.62
N PRO A 123 2.01 -4.92 -10.61
CA PRO A 123 2.11 -5.34 -12.01
C PRO A 123 3.40 -6.14 -12.25
N PRO A 124 3.46 -7.01 -13.28
CA PRO A 124 4.71 -7.68 -13.68
C PRO A 124 5.82 -6.68 -14.07
N ALA A 125 7.02 -7.18 -14.36
CA ALA A 125 8.02 -6.36 -15.03
C ALA A 125 7.52 -5.98 -16.43
N PRO A 126 7.85 -4.79 -16.97
CA PRO A 126 7.39 -4.40 -18.31
C PRO A 126 7.71 -5.42 -19.41
N ALA A 127 8.84 -6.12 -19.30
CA ALA A 127 9.24 -7.18 -20.23
C ALA A 127 8.38 -8.45 -20.11
N ASP A 128 7.77 -8.69 -18.95
CA ASP A 128 6.95 -9.89 -18.66
C ASP A 128 5.44 -9.60 -18.75
N ASP A 129 5.04 -8.33 -18.86
CA ASP A 129 3.63 -7.92 -18.88
C ASP A 129 3.09 -7.92 -20.32
N VAL A 130 2.76 -9.12 -20.80
CA VAL A 130 2.20 -9.33 -22.15
C VAL A 130 0.98 -8.42 -22.34
N GLU A 131 1.04 -7.57 -23.37
CA GLU A 131 0.02 -6.56 -23.71
C GLU A 131 -0.30 -5.54 -22.59
N GLY A 132 0.50 -5.50 -21.52
CA GLY A 132 0.29 -4.60 -20.38
C GLY A 132 -0.91 -4.96 -19.51
N HIS A 133 -1.42 -6.20 -19.57
CA HIS A 133 -2.64 -6.59 -18.87
C HIS A 133 -2.52 -6.42 -17.35
N GLY A 134 -1.40 -6.83 -16.76
CA GLY A 134 -1.15 -6.72 -15.33
C GLY A 134 -1.11 -5.26 -14.87
N LEU A 135 -0.48 -4.38 -15.64
CA LEU A 135 -0.52 -2.94 -15.40
C LEU A 135 -1.94 -2.39 -15.48
N GLN A 136 -2.72 -2.78 -16.47
CA GLN A 136 -4.09 -2.26 -16.63
C GLN A 136 -5.03 -2.67 -15.51
N LEU A 137 -4.84 -3.85 -14.90
CA LEU A 137 -5.59 -4.23 -13.70
C LEU A 137 -5.33 -3.26 -12.53
N ALA A 138 -4.09 -2.82 -12.35
CA ALA A 138 -3.74 -1.85 -11.31
C ALA A 138 -4.20 -0.43 -11.67
N LEU A 139 -4.06 0.01 -12.91
CA LEU A 139 -4.52 1.34 -13.34
C LEU A 139 -6.05 1.45 -13.36
N GLY A 140 -6.75 0.37 -13.70
CA GLY A 140 -8.22 0.33 -13.74
C GLY A 140 -8.89 0.62 -12.40
N LEU A 141 -8.21 0.35 -11.28
CA LEU A 141 -8.72 0.72 -9.95
C LEU A 141 -8.70 2.23 -9.68
N ALA A 142 -8.09 3.05 -10.55
CA ALA A 142 -8.14 4.51 -10.44
C ALA A 142 -9.56 5.08 -10.57
N GLN A 143 -10.51 4.32 -11.16
CA GLN A 143 -11.92 4.67 -11.23
C GLN A 143 -12.57 4.81 -9.84
N TYR A 144 -11.99 4.21 -8.82
CA TYR A 144 -12.46 4.26 -7.44
C TYR A 144 -11.73 5.40 -6.69
N PRO A 145 -12.41 6.48 -6.29
CA PRO A 145 -11.78 7.67 -5.71
C PRO A 145 -11.08 7.38 -4.36
N GLN A 146 -11.52 6.36 -3.63
CA GLN A 146 -10.95 5.93 -2.35
C GLN A 146 -9.67 5.08 -2.49
N VAL A 147 -9.25 4.76 -3.71
CA VAL A 147 -8.03 3.99 -3.99
C VAL A 147 -6.85 4.92 -4.24
N SER A 148 -5.84 4.79 -3.39
CA SER A 148 -4.51 5.41 -3.51
C SER A 148 -3.45 4.36 -3.87
N VAL A 149 -2.28 4.81 -4.33
CA VAL A 149 -1.18 3.92 -4.72
C VAL A 149 0.11 4.30 -4.01
N LYS A 150 0.76 3.28 -3.44
CA LYS A 150 2.12 3.40 -2.93
C LYS A 150 3.12 3.11 -4.04
N LEU A 151 3.74 4.17 -4.54
CA LEU A 151 4.85 4.10 -5.47
C LEU A 151 6.11 3.69 -4.71
N THR A 152 6.60 2.50 -5.01
CA THR A 152 7.87 2.01 -4.50
C THR A 152 8.88 1.87 -5.63
N PRO A 153 10.20 1.90 -5.35
CA PRO A 153 11.21 1.69 -6.38
C PRO A 153 11.12 0.27 -6.94
N GLN A 154 11.12 0.17 -8.26
CA GLN A 154 10.95 -1.08 -8.99
C GLN A 154 12.25 -1.51 -9.68
N GLY A 155 13.43 -1.08 -9.19
CA GLY A 155 14.73 -1.35 -9.85
C GLY A 155 15.04 -2.84 -10.08
N HIS A 156 14.42 -3.75 -9.32
CA HIS A 156 14.49 -5.19 -9.55
C HIS A 156 13.79 -5.67 -10.84
N LYS A 157 13.02 -4.78 -11.49
CA LYS A 157 12.33 -4.98 -12.78
C LYS A 157 12.95 -4.17 -13.91
N SER A 158 14.01 -3.41 -13.64
CA SER A 158 14.69 -2.56 -14.62
C SER A 158 15.75 -3.36 -15.37
N SER A 159 15.91 -3.03 -16.65
CA SER A 159 16.99 -3.48 -17.52
C SER A 159 18.14 -2.46 -17.59
N GLU A 160 17.95 -1.27 -17.04
CA GLU A 160 18.90 -0.16 -17.06
C GLU A 160 19.59 0.05 -15.70
N PRO A 161 20.82 0.57 -15.69
CA PRO A 161 21.46 1.00 -14.44
C PRO A 161 20.62 2.11 -13.76
N TYR A 162 20.89 2.33 -12.47
CA TYR A 162 20.32 3.47 -11.75
C TYR A 162 20.51 4.78 -12.57
N PRO A 163 19.47 5.62 -12.75
CA PRO A 163 18.23 5.66 -11.98
C PRO A 163 17.08 4.80 -12.53
N HIS A 164 17.32 3.80 -13.37
CA HIS A 164 16.29 2.93 -13.94
C HIS A 164 15.29 3.71 -14.82
N SER A 165 15.81 4.50 -15.76
CA SER A 165 15.03 5.41 -16.60
C SER A 165 13.97 4.69 -17.44
N ASP A 166 14.21 3.43 -17.81
CA ASP A 166 13.24 2.55 -18.46
C ASP A 166 11.93 2.35 -17.67
N LEU A 167 11.92 2.65 -16.37
CA LEU A 167 10.73 2.58 -15.53
C LEU A 167 10.00 3.92 -15.34
N PHE A 168 10.51 5.04 -15.88
CA PHE A 168 9.89 6.36 -15.63
C PHE A 168 8.51 6.47 -16.25
N ASP A 169 8.31 5.89 -17.42
CA ASP A 169 7.00 5.82 -18.08
C ASP A 169 6.00 4.99 -17.28
N LEU A 170 6.46 3.96 -16.56
CA LEU A 170 5.60 3.21 -15.64
C LEU A 170 5.05 4.14 -14.56
N TYR A 171 5.91 4.91 -13.88
CA TYR A 171 5.49 5.85 -12.85
C TYR A 171 4.59 6.97 -13.40
N ARG A 172 4.87 7.46 -14.61
CA ARG A 172 4.02 8.47 -15.27
C ARG A 172 2.60 7.96 -15.53
N LYS A 173 2.43 6.69 -15.93
CA LYS A 173 1.09 6.12 -16.11
C LYS A 173 0.26 6.11 -14.81
N TYR A 174 0.90 5.88 -13.66
CA TYR A 174 0.21 6.02 -12.36
C TYR A 174 -0.11 7.48 -12.04
N TYR A 175 0.80 8.41 -12.33
CA TYR A 175 0.55 9.85 -12.20
C TYR A 175 -0.67 10.29 -13.01
N ASP A 176 -0.73 9.91 -14.30
CA ASP A 176 -1.82 10.28 -15.20
C ASP A 176 -3.16 9.64 -14.80
N ALA A 177 -3.15 8.42 -14.27
CA ALA A 177 -4.37 7.70 -13.89
C ALA A 177 -4.92 8.09 -12.51
N TYR A 178 -4.04 8.23 -11.51
CA TYR A 178 -4.44 8.46 -10.13
C TYR A 178 -4.47 9.92 -9.72
N GLY A 179 -3.65 10.77 -10.37
CA GLY A 179 -3.37 12.12 -9.90
C GLY A 179 -2.39 12.11 -8.71
N PRO A 180 -1.56 13.15 -8.56
CA PRO A 180 -0.55 13.23 -7.51
C PRO A 180 -1.13 13.17 -6.08
N GLU A 181 -2.38 13.58 -5.88
CA GLU A 181 -3.07 13.57 -4.60
C GLU A 181 -3.31 12.17 -4.04
N ARG A 182 -3.39 11.15 -4.90
CA ARG A 182 -3.60 9.74 -4.51
C ARG A 182 -2.32 8.90 -4.57
N LEU A 183 -1.17 9.53 -4.77
CA LEU A 183 0.13 8.84 -4.85
C LEU A 183 0.97 9.13 -3.61
N MET A 184 1.57 8.08 -3.06
CA MET A 184 2.49 8.18 -1.94
C MET A 184 3.76 7.36 -2.21
N TRP A 185 4.89 7.82 -1.70
CA TRP A 185 6.15 7.08 -1.79
C TRP A 185 6.28 6.03 -0.69
N GLY A 186 6.91 4.91 -1.01
CA GLY A 186 7.29 3.89 -0.04
C GLY A 186 8.65 3.29 -0.33
N THR A 187 9.48 3.15 0.70
CA THR A 187 10.82 2.56 0.56
C THR A 187 10.79 1.09 0.16
N ASN A 188 9.86 0.31 0.70
CA ASN A 188 9.96 -1.15 0.80
C ASN A 188 11.17 -1.64 1.63
N TYR A 189 11.62 -0.87 2.63
CA TYR A 189 12.65 -1.31 3.55
C TYR A 189 12.17 -2.47 4.45
N PRO A 190 13.00 -3.49 4.73
CA PRO A 190 14.38 -3.66 4.28
C PRO A 190 14.55 -4.35 2.92
N GLY A 191 13.46 -4.77 2.26
CA GLY A 191 13.50 -5.46 0.97
C GLY A 191 14.25 -4.69 -0.12
N ILE A 192 14.14 -3.36 -0.12
CA ILE A 192 14.81 -2.47 -1.08
C ILE A 192 16.34 -2.52 -1.04
N LEU A 193 16.93 -2.97 0.08
CA LEU A 193 18.39 -3.11 0.20
C LEU A 193 18.96 -4.18 -0.75
N LYS A 194 18.11 -5.08 -1.27
CA LYS A 194 18.52 -6.11 -2.22
C LYS A 194 18.60 -5.59 -3.67
N SER A 195 18.16 -4.37 -3.93
CA SER A 195 18.15 -3.76 -5.25
C SER A 195 18.67 -2.32 -5.21
N THR A 196 17.79 -1.33 -5.21
CA THR A 196 18.13 0.10 -5.39
C THR A 196 18.76 0.72 -4.12
N GLY A 197 18.52 0.16 -2.94
CA GLY A 197 18.97 0.73 -1.66
C GLY A 197 18.12 1.90 -1.16
N TYR A 198 18.30 2.28 0.11
CA TYR A 198 17.43 3.27 0.78
C TYR A 198 17.64 4.70 0.25
N GLY A 199 18.87 5.20 0.19
CA GLY A 199 19.15 6.56 -0.31
C GLY A 199 18.72 6.74 -1.78
N PRO A 200 19.21 5.90 -2.70
CA PRO A 200 18.86 6.01 -4.11
C PRO A 200 17.35 5.79 -4.37
N SER A 201 16.66 5.00 -3.54
CA SER A 201 15.20 4.87 -3.66
C SER A 201 14.43 6.14 -3.33
N LEU A 202 14.94 7.00 -2.45
CA LEU A 202 14.36 8.31 -2.19
C LEU A 202 14.71 9.29 -3.31
N GLU A 203 15.99 9.32 -3.70
CA GLU A 203 16.51 10.18 -4.77
C GLU A 203 15.79 9.96 -6.10
N LEU A 204 15.46 8.71 -6.45
CA LEU A 204 14.64 8.37 -7.62
C LEU A 204 13.37 9.22 -7.72
N PHE A 205 12.57 9.27 -6.66
CA PHE A 205 11.31 10.00 -6.64
C PHE A 205 11.49 11.48 -6.33
N ARG A 206 12.54 11.85 -5.59
CA ARG A 206 12.82 13.25 -5.24
C ARG A 206 13.46 14.04 -6.38
N ASP A 207 14.28 13.42 -7.22
CA ASP A 207 15.15 14.15 -8.15
C ASP A 207 14.97 13.74 -9.60
N HIS A 208 14.60 12.48 -9.89
CA HIS A 208 14.62 11.96 -11.26
C HIS A 208 13.26 11.97 -11.97
N LEU A 209 12.14 11.89 -11.25
CA LEU A 209 10.80 11.99 -11.85
C LEU A 209 10.42 13.47 -12.07
N SER A 210 10.56 13.95 -13.31
CA SER A 210 10.40 15.37 -13.67
C SER A 210 8.94 15.83 -13.84
N PHE A 211 7.96 14.92 -13.82
CA PHE A 211 6.53 15.28 -13.95
C PHE A 211 5.90 15.84 -12.68
N PHE A 212 6.48 15.56 -11.52
CA PHE A 212 5.99 16.15 -10.29
C PHE A 212 6.52 17.57 -10.14
N SER A 213 5.62 18.54 -10.01
CA SER A 213 5.96 19.85 -9.46
C SER A 213 6.50 19.71 -8.03
N GLU A 214 7.09 20.78 -7.50
CA GLU A 214 7.62 20.79 -6.13
C GLU A 214 6.52 20.45 -5.09
N ALA A 215 5.35 21.09 -5.19
CA ALA A 215 4.24 20.85 -4.28
C ALA A 215 3.66 19.43 -4.39
N GLU A 216 3.61 18.86 -5.60
CA GLU A 216 3.14 17.48 -5.78
C GLU A 216 4.17 16.47 -5.27
N ARG A 217 5.46 16.80 -5.35
CA ARG A 217 6.54 15.97 -4.81
C ARG A 217 6.52 15.94 -3.28
N GLU A 218 6.24 17.07 -2.62
CA GLU A 218 6.01 17.11 -1.18
C GLU A 218 4.81 16.25 -0.75
N ARG A 219 3.71 16.30 -1.52
CA ARG A 219 2.57 15.39 -1.30
C ARG A 219 2.97 13.92 -1.44
N LEU A 220 3.66 13.58 -2.54
CA LEU A 220 4.13 12.22 -2.80
C LEU A 220 5.01 11.70 -1.65
N LEU A 221 5.94 12.52 -1.16
CA LEU A 221 6.93 12.10 -0.15
C LEU A 221 6.39 12.06 1.28
N GLY A 222 5.18 12.55 1.53
CA GLY A 222 4.58 12.49 2.87
C GLY A 222 3.14 12.96 3.00
N GLY A 223 2.75 14.02 2.28
CA GLY A 223 1.41 14.63 2.42
C GLY A 223 0.27 13.62 2.25
N THR A 224 0.26 12.84 1.17
CA THR A 224 -0.80 11.83 0.94
C THR A 224 -0.78 10.74 2.02
N ALA A 225 0.39 10.33 2.51
CA ALA A 225 0.47 9.35 3.59
C ALA A 225 -0.09 9.90 4.92
N MET A 226 0.07 11.19 5.20
CA MET A 226 -0.50 11.84 6.40
C MET A 226 -2.03 11.95 6.34
N GLU A 227 -2.61 12.07 5.15
CA GLU A 227 -4.07 12.05 4.99
C GLU A 227 -4.67 10.65 5.22
N ILE A 228 -3.97 9.62 4.74
CA ILE A 228 -4.38 8.21 4.92
C ILE A 228 -4.15 7.76 6.37
N TRP A 229 -3.02 8.14 6.98
CA TRP A 229 -2.67 7.84 8.37
C TRP A 229 -2.41 9.13 9.16
N PRO A 230 -3.47 9.80 9.65
CA PRO A 230 -3.37 11.07 10.38
C PRO A 230 -2.52 11.03 11.65
N SER A 231 -2.26 9.82 12.18
CA SER A 231 -1.34 9.64 13.31
C SER A 231 0.08 10.12 13.03
N LEU A 232 0.49 10.22 11.76
CA LEU A 232 1.79 10.72 11.31
C LEU A 232 1.91 12.25 11.32
N ALA A 233 0.79 12.98 11.39
CA ALA A 233 0.77 14.45 11.34
C ALA A 233 0.91 15.10 12.74
N ARG A 234 1.26 14.32 13.76
CA ARG A 234 1.37 14.75 15.15
C ARG A 234 2.74 15.31 15.49
#